data_AF-A0A7Y3ELK4-F1
#
_entry.id   AF-A0A7Y3ELK4-F1
#
_cell.length_a   1.000
_cell.length_b   1.000
_cell.length_c   1.000
_cell.angle_alpha   90.00
_cell.angle_beta   90.00
_cell.angle_gamma   90.00
#
_symmetry.space_group_name_H-M   'P 1'
#
loop_
_entity.id
_entity.type
_entity.pdbx_description
1 polymer ?
#
loop_
_entity_poly.entity_id
_entity_poly.type
_entity_poly.pdbx_seq_one_letter_code
_entity_poly.pdbx_strand_id
1 'polypeptide(L)'
;MEIVTIIFILLYMLSTAGYLTYLFLQKDYLQKTGFFILLAGFLFHTAIIVFRFISTGHFPAQNLQETLMVAGWAIAAVFLIIQYKFNLKILGVFASPLIVLIVIGASLLPGDPVQTTNIFKSFWLISHIIIIFLGEASFALACLVGILYLIQEHTIKVKIHGFFYKRLPSLELLDTTGYACIVVGFTLLTIGLV
;
A
#
# COMPACT_ATOMS: atom_id res chain seq x y z
N MET A 1 3.54 10.54 20.29
CA MET A 1 3.35 10.25 18.85
C MET A 1 4.22 9.09 18.39
N GLU A 2 5.48 9.03 18.78
CA GLU A 2 6.42 7.95 18.41
C GLU A 2 5.92 6.55 18.75
N ILE A 3 5.29 6.36 19.93
CA ILE A 3 4.72 5.06 20.34
C ILE A 3 3.67 4.58 19.32
N VAL A 4 2.78 5.47 18.88
CA VAL A 4 1.74 5.11 17.89
C VAL A 4 2.36 4.81 16.53
N THR A 5 3.43 5.52 16.16
CA THR A 5 4.22 5.21 14.96
C THR A 5 4.78 3.79 15.00
N ILE A 6 5.43 3.43 16.11
CA ILE A 6 5.98 2.10 16.33
C ILE A 6 4.88 1.04 16.27
N ILE A 7 3.72 1.30 16.89
CA ILE A 7 2.59 0.37 16.89
C ILE A 7 2.14 0.05 15.47
N PHE A 8 1.88 1.03 14.61
CA PHE A 8 1.39 0.73 13.27
C PHE A 8 2.46 0.06 12.38
N ILE A 9 3.74 0.41 12.57
CA ILE A 9 4.86 -0.28 11.90
C ILE A 9 4.90 -1.76 12.30
N LEU A 10 4.82 -2.05 13.60
CA LEU A 10 4.78 -3.42 14.11
C LEU A 10 3.58 -4.20 13.57
N LEU A 11 2.42 -3.55 13.45
CA LEU A 11 1.24 -4.16 12.83
C LEU A 11 1.50 -4.49 11.35
N TYR A 12 2.09 -3.59 10.57
CA TYR A 12 2.45 -3.89 9.18
C TYR A 12 3.50 -5.00 9.05
N MET A 13 4.48 -5.06 9.95
CA MET A 13 5.45 -6.15 10.01
C MET A 13 4.79 -7.49 10.34
N LEU A 14 3.89 -7.50 11.33
CA LEU A 14 3.16 -8.70 11.72
C LEU A 14 2.20 -9.17 10.61
N SER A 15 1.54 -8.24 9.93
CA SER A 15 0.75 -8.53 8.73
C SER A 15 1.61 -9.18 7.65
N THR A 16 2.83 -8.67 7.44
CA THR A 16 3.78 -9.23 6.49
C THR A 16 4.19 -10.66 6.85
N ALA A 17 4.48 -10.93 8.12
CA ALA A 17 4.70 -12.30 8.57
C ALA A 17 3.45 -13.19 8.31
N GLY A 18 2.25 -12.67 8.51
CA GLY A 18 0.98 -13.36 8.19
C GLY A 18 0.84 -13.70 6.70
N TYR A 19 1.10 -12.74 5.80
CA TYR A 19 1.04 -12.98 4.36
C TYR A 19 2.15 -13.91 3.87
N LEU A 20 3.38 -13.78 4.38
CA LEU A 20 4.47 -14.70 4.05
C LEU A 20 4.18 -16.12 4.53
N THR A 21 3.65 -16.30 5.74
CA THR A 21 3.23 -17.63 6.21
C THR A 21 2.05 -18.19 5.42
N TYR A 22 1.09 -17.35 5.02
CA TYR A 22 0.03 -17.74 4.07
C TYR A 22 0.60 -18.22 2.73
N LEU A 23 1.64 -17.56 2.20
CA LEU A 23 2.29 -18.01 0.96
C LEU A 23 2.75 -19.46 1.07
N PHE A 24 3.37 -19.88 2.19
CA PHE A 24 3.84 -21.26 2.32
C PHE A 24 2.72 -22.25 2.65
N LEU A 25 1.86 -21.90 3.61
CA LEU A 25 0.89 -22.82 4.22
C LEU A 25 -0.49 -22.83 3.55
N GLN A 26 -0.81 -21.82 2.74
CA GLN A 26 -2.08 -21.65 2.00
C GLN A 26 -3.36 -21.77 2.86
N LYS A 27 -3.27 -21.54 4.17
CA LYS A 27 -4.42 -21.60 5.06
C LYS A 27 -5.14 -20.26 5.08
N ASP A 28 -6.43 -20.25 4.77
CA ASP A 28 -7.24 -19.03 4.69
C ASP A 28 -7.24 -18.19 5.97
N TYR A 29 -7.14 -18.81 7.14
CA TYR A 29 -7.09 -18.05 8.39
C TYR A 29 -5.83 -17.18 8.50
N LEU A 30 -4.68 -17.60 7.94
CA LEU A 30 -3.44 -16.82 7.94
C LEU A 30 -3.56 -15.58 7.06
N GLN A 31 -4.25 -15.71 5.92
CA GLN A 31 -4.53 -14.56 5.07
C GLN A 31 -5.50 -13.59 5.75
N LYS A 32 -6.57 -14.10 6.36
CA LYS A 32 -7.55 -13.26 7.07
C LYS A 32 -6.91 -12.53 8.26
N THR A 33 -6.10 -13.22 9.07
CA THR A 33 -5.38 -12.56 10.16
C THR A 33 -4.41 -11.52 9.64
N GLY A 34 -3.61 -11.84 8.62
CA GLY A 34 -2.71 -10.88 7.96
C GLY A 34 -3.45 -9.65 7.44
N PHE A 35 -4.63 -9.83 6.85
CA PHE A 35 -5.49 -8.75 6.38
C PHE A 35 -6.02 -7.87 7.51
N PHE A 36 -6.60 -8.45 8.56
CA PHE A 36 -7.15 -7.68 9.68
C PHE A 36 -6.06 -6.95 10.48
N ILE A 37 -4.87 -7.54 10.60
CA ILE A 37 -3.71 -6.87 11.19
C ILE A 37 -3.26 -5.69 10.30
N LEU A 38 -3.25 -5.85 8.98
CA LEU A 38 -2.95 -4.74 8.05
C LEU A 38 -3.98 -3.62 8.18
N LEU A 39 -5.27 -3.97 8.24
CA LEU A 39 -6.35 -3.02 8.41
C LEU A 39 -6.21 -2.25 9.73
N ALA A 40 -5.90 -2.95 10.83
CA ALA A 40 -5.62 -2.30 12.11
C ALA A 40 -4.43 -1.33 12.00
N GLY A 41 -3.32 -1.77 11.39
CA GLY A 41 -2.15 -0.91 11.13
C GLY A 41 -2.52 0.32 10.30
N PHE A 42 -3.34 0.15 9.27
CA PHE A 42 -3.83 1.24 8.43
C PHE A 42 -4.69 2.24 9.20
N LEU A 43 -5.56 1.78 10.11
CA LEU A 43 -6.37 2.65 10.95
C LEU A 43 -5.49 3.46 11.92
N PHE A 44 -4.49 2.84 12.55
CA PHE A 44 -3.52 3.58 13.38
C PHE A 44 -2.67 4.57 12.56
N HIS A 45 -2.25 4.18 11.36
CA HIS A 45 -1.52 5.06 10.45
C HIS A 45 -2.40 6.25 10.00
N THR A 46 -3.67 6.02 9.74
CA THR A 46 -4.63 7.10 9.43
C THR A 46 -4.83 8.02 10.62
N ALA A 47 -5.01 7.46 11.82
CA ALA A 47 -5.17 8.24 13.05
C ALA A 47 -3.96 9.15 13.31
N ILE A 48 -2.74 8.69 13.04
CA ILE A 48 -1.56 9.53 13.23
C ILE A 48 -1.46 10.65 12.19
N ILE A 49 -1.82 10.41 10.93
CA ILE A 49 -1.88 11.45 9.89
C ILE A 49 -2.90 12.51 10.28
N VAL A 50 -4.10 12.10 10.69
CA VAL A 50 -5.17 13.02 11.13
C VAL A 50 -4.75 13.80 12.38
N PHE A 51 -4.16 13.13 13.37
CA PHE A 51 -3.69 13.80 14.59
C PHE A 51 -2.58 14.81 14.29
N ARG A 52 -1.61 14.47 13.41
CA ARG A 52 -0.60 15.43 12.93
C ARG A 52 -1.24 16.62 12.26
N PHE A 53 -2.17 16.37 11.33
CA PHE A 53 -2.86 17.42 10.59
C PHE A 53 -3.57 18.42 11.53
N ILE A 54 -4.29 17.92 12.53
CA ILE A 54 -4.98 18.78 13.52
C ILE A 54 -3.97 19.52 14.41
N SER A 55 -2.89 18.86 14.84
CA SER A 55 -1.93 19.42 15.80
C SER A 55 -1.02 20.48 15.19
N THR A 56 -0.59 20.29 13.94
CA THR A 56 0.30 21.23 13.24
C THR A 56 -0.47 22.23 12.35
N GLY A 57 -1.74 21.96 12.08
CA GLY A 57 -2.60 22.78 11.23
C GLY A 57 -2.23 22.69 9.74
N HIS A 58 -1.43 21.71 9.33
CA HIS A 58 -1.06 21.47 7.93
C HIS A 58 -0.89 19.98 7.65
N PHE A 59 -1.07 19.56 6.40
CA PHE A 59 -0.96 18.14 6.03
C PHE A 59 0.50 17.66 6.15
N PRO A 60 0.75 16.46 6.71
CA PRO A 60 2.10 15.95 6.94
C PRO A 60 2.69 15.37 5.65
N ALA A 61 3.17 16.25 4.76
CA ALA A 61 3.85 15.90 3.51
C ALA A 61 4.91 16.96 3.14
N GLN A 62 5.57 17.56 4.14
CA GLN A 62 6.46 18.71 3.92
C GLN A 62 7.92 18.33 3.63
N ASN A 63 8.35 17.16 4.07
CA ASN A 63 9.68 16.63 3.83
C ASN A 63 9.59 15.20 3.27
N LEU A 64 10.74 14.62 2.93
CA LEU A 64 10.80 13.26 2.37
C LEU A 64 10.25 12.21 3.33
N GLN A 65 10.55 12.32 4.64
CA GLN A 65 10.03 11.40 5.66
C GLN A 65 8.50 11.38 5.66
N GLU A 66 7.87 12.55 5.78
CA GLU A 66 6.42 12.67 5.83
C GLU A 66 5.76 12.21 4.52
N THR A 67 6.36 12.59 3.39
CA THR A 67 5.91 12.18 2.05
C THR A 67 5.94 10.66 1.88
N LEU A 68 7.00 9.98 2.34
CA LEU A 68 7.08 8.52 2.28
C LEU A 68 6.10 7.84 3.25
N MET A 69 5.82 8.43 4.42
CA MET A 69 4.77 7.93 5.32
C MET A 69 3.40 7.97 4.63
N VAL A 70 3.07 9.09 3.96
CA VAL A 70 1.84 9.22 3.17
C VAL A 70 1.81 8.23 2.00
N ALA A 71 2.94 8.00 1.33
CA ALA A 71 3.05 7.00 0.26
C ALA A 71 2.76 5.58 0.77
N GLY A 72 3.34 5.18 1.90
CA GLY A 72 3.06 3.90 2.53
C GLY A 72 1.60 3.75 2.97
N TRP A 73 0.99 4.84 3.47
CA TRP A 73 -0.44 4.90 3.78
C TRP A 73 -1.30 4.73 2.53
N ALA A 74 -0.97 5.39 1.42
CA ALA A 74 -1.71 5.29 0.17
C ALA A 74 -1.65 3.88 -0.43
N ILE A 75 -0.46 3.24 -0.45
CA ILE A 75 -0.31 1.85 -0.90
C ILE A 75 -1.16 0.91 -0.04
N ALA A 76 -1.16 1.09 1.28
CA ALA A 76 -2.02 0.33 2.17
C ALA A 76 -3.52 0.53 1.87
N ALA A 77 -3.96 1.77 1.65
CA ALA A 77 -5.34 2.09 1.30
C ALA A 77 -5.78 1.40 0.01
N VAL A 78 -5.00 1.56 -1.08
CA VAL A 78 -5.34 0.96 -2.38
C VAL A 78 -5.28 -0.56 -2.31
N PHE A 79 -4.31 -1.14 -1.59
CA PHE A 79 -4.23 -2.58 -1.38
C PHE A 79 -5.49 -3.12 -0.67
N LEU A 80 -5.95 -2.46 0.40
CA LEU A 80 -7.17 -2.86 1.11
C LEU A 80 -8.41 -2.80 0.18
N ILE A 81 -8.51 -1.78 -0.67
CA ILE A 81 -9.59 -1.64 -1.66
C ILE A 81 -9.54 -2.78 -2.68
N ILE A 82 -8.36 -3.09 -3.24
CA ILE A 82 -8.19 -4.18 -4.20
C ILE A 82 -8.52 -5.53 -3.56
N GLN A 83 -8.02 -5.78 -2.35
CA GLN A 83 -8.29 -7.00 -1.62
C GLN A 83 -9.79 -7.17 -1.35
N TYR A 84 -10.50 -6.09 -1.02
CA TYR A 84 -11.95 -6.12 -0.82
C TYR A 84 -12.71 -6.35 -2.13
N LYS A 85 -12.34 -5.66 -3.23
CA LYS A 85 -13.09 -5.68 -4.49
C LYS A 85 -12.82 -6.92 -5.36
N PHE A 86 -11.57 -7.36 -5.43
CA PHE A 86 -11.12 -8.45 -6.31
C PHE A 86 -10.77 -9.73 -5.55
N ASN A 87 -10.74 -9.69 -4.22
CA ASN A 87 -10.34 -10.83 -3.39
C ASN A 87 -8.97 -11.42 -3.77
N LEU A 88 -8.06 -10.58 -4.27
CA LEU A 88 -6.73 -10.97 -4.73
C LEU A 88 -5.76 -11.20 -3.56
N LYS A 89 -6.02 -12.26 -2.77
CA LYS A 89 -5.31 -12.63 -1.53
C LYS A 89 -3.78 -12.61 -1.64
N ILE A 90 -3.26 -13.10 -2.77
CA ILE A 90 -1.82 -13.27 -2.97
C ILE A 90 -1.08 -11.94 -3.11
N LEU A 91 -1.78 -10.85 -3.50
CA LEU A 91 -1.17 -9.54 -3.65
C LEU A 91 -0.59 -9.03 -2.32
N GLY A 92 -1.20 -9.41 -1.19
CA GLY A 92 -0.72 -9.01 0.15
C GLY A 92 0.69 -9.50 0.46
N VAL A 93 1.14 -10.60 -0.15
CA VAL A 93 2.52 -11.12 -0.03
C VAL A 93 3.56 -10.13 -0.54
N PHE A 94 3.19 -9.28 -1.49
CA PHE A 94 4.09 -8.28 -2.09
C PHE A 94 3.76 -6.86 -1.65
N ALA A 95 2.48 -6.54 -1.48
CA ALA A 95 2.04 -5.24 -1.02
C ALA A 95 2.45 -4.98 0.44
N SER A 96 2.30 -5.94 1.35
CA SER A 96 2.60 -5.70 2.77
C SER A 96 4.09 -5.49 3.05
N PRO A 97 5.06 -6.27 2.49
CA PRO A 97 6.47 -5.96 2.65
C PRO A 97 6.85 -4.62 2.00
N LEU A 98 6.24 -4.26 0.86
CA LEU A 98 6.49 -2.96 0.22
C LEU A 98 6.08 -1.80 1.14
N ILE A 99 4.91 -1.88 1.77
CA ILE A 99 4.45 -0.90 2.75
C ILE A 99 5.43 -0.82 3.93
N VAL A 100 5.84 -1.97 4.48
CA VAL A 100 6.81 -2.03 5.59
C VAL A 100 8.14 -1.39 5.19
N LEU A 101 8.66 -1.71 4.01
CA LEU A 101 9.94 -1.17 3.52
C LEU A 101 9.89 0.35 3.41
N ILE A 102 8.82 0.90 2.82
CA ILE A 102 8.65 2.35 2.66
C ILE A 102 8.53 3.04 4.01
N VAL A 103 7.69 2.52 4.91
CA VAL A 103 7.43 3.14 6.21
C VAL A 103 8.64 3.05 7.15
N ILE A 104 9.33 1.90 7.19
CA ILE A 104 10.57 1.76 7.96
C ILE A 104 11.63 2.69 7.37
N GLY A 105 11.81 2.68 6.05
CA GLY A 105 12.73 3.60 5.38
C GLY A 105 12.45 5.06 5.73
N ALA A 106 11.19 5.48 5.72
CA ALA A 106 10.76 6.81 6.14
C ALA A 106 11.10 7.11 7.62
N SER A 107 10.93 6.13 8.51
CA SER A 107 11.21 6.29 9.94
C SER A 107 12.69 6.49 10.27
N LEU A 108 13.59 6.07 9.38
CA LEU A 108 15.03 6.24 9.52
C LEU A 108 15.55 7.58 8.99
N LEU A 109 14.72 8.32 8.24
CA LEU A 109 15.09 9.63 7.73
C LEU A 109 15.00 10.70 8.83
N PRO A 110 15.84 11.74 8.78
CA PRO A 110 15.72 12.87 9.70
C PRO A 110 14.40 13.59 9.47
N GLY A 111 13.68 13.84 10.57
CA GLY A 111 12.47 14.67 10.57
C GLY A 111 12.84 16.14 10.64
N ASP A 112 13.55 16.65 9.64
CA ASP A 112 14.05 18.02 9.66
C ASP A 112 12.87 19.01 9.78
N PRO A 113 12.95 19.98 10.72
CA PRO A 113 11.92 20.99 10.87
C PRO A 113 11.89 21.88 9.64
N VAL A 114 10.91 21.65 8.77
CA VAL A 114 10.68 22.49 7.60
C VAL A 114 10.07 23.81 8.06
N GLN A 115 10.62 24.94 7.60
CA GLN A 115 9.99 26.24 7.80
C GLN A 115 8.59 26.22 7.18
N THR A 116 7.58 26.43 8.00
CA THR A 116 6.17 26.29 7.63
C THR A 116 5.77 27.36 6.61
N THR A 117 5.76 27.00 5.34
CA THR A 117 5.08 27.81 4.32
C THR A 117 3.57 27.56 4.44
N ASN A 118 2.78 28.63 4.40
CA ASN A 118 1.32 28.58 4.61
C ASN A 118 0.56 27.78 3.52
N ILE A 119 1.26 27.21 2.54
CA ILE A 119 0.73 26.57 1.33
C ILE A 119 0.06 25.22 1.68
N PHE A 120 0.60 24.46 2.64
CA PHE A 120 0.09 23.14 3.06
C PHE A 120 -1.21 23.16 3.87
N LYS A 121 -1.86 24.33 3.99
CA LYS A 121 -3.19 24.50 4.58
C LYS A 121 -4.30 24.53 3.54
N SER A 122 -3.96 24.75 2.26
CA SER A 122 -4.96 24.86 1.20
C SER A 122 -5.64 23.51 0.99
N PHE A 123 -6.97 23.49 1.10
CA PHE A 123 -7.79 22.31 0.79
C PHE A 123 -7.49 21.72 -0.58
N TRP A 124 -7.20 22.58 -1.56
CA TRP A 124 -6.82 22.18 -2.91
C TRP A 124 -5.51 21.39 -2.93
N LEU A 125 -4.47 21.90 -2.24
CA LEU A 125 -3.18 21.22 -2.20
C LEU A 125 -3.27 19.88 -1.45
N ILE A 126 -4.04 19.82 -0.36
CA ILE A 126 -4.23 18.57 0.39
C ILE A 126 -4.92 17.52 -0.48
N SER A 127 -5.99 17.94 -1.19
CA SER A 127 -6.71 17.06 -2.11
C SER A 127 -5.82 16.58 -3.25
N HIS A 128 -5.04 17.50 -3.85
CA HIS A 128 -4.03 17.19 -4.86
C HIS A 128 -3.05 16.12 -4.38
N ILE A 129 -2.43 16.32 -3.21
CA ILE A 129 -1.45 15.38 -2.64
C ILE A 129 -2.09 14.00 -2.46
N ILE A 130 -3.25 13.91 -1.80
CA ILE A 130 -3.91 12.62 -1.54
C ILE A 130 -4.26 11.90 -2.86
N ILE A 131 -4.83 12.61 -3.82
CA ILE A 131 -5.23 12.04 -5.11
C ILE A 131 -4.01 11.53 -5.90
N ILE A 132 -2.92 12.30 -5.94
CA ILE A 132 -1.66 11.90 -6.59
C ILE A 132 -1.10 10.64 -5.93
N PHE A 133 -1.01 10.60 -4.60
CA PHE A 133 -0.46 9.44 -3.88
C PHE A 133 -1.32 8.18 -4.04
N LEU A 134 -2.65 8.30 -4.09
CA LEU A 134 -3.53 7.18 -4.39
C LEU A 134 -3.39 6.70 -5.85
N GLY A 135 -3.14 7.63 -6.78
CA GLY A 135 -2.81 7.31 -8.18
C GLY A 135 -1.51 6.51 -8.30
N GLU A 136 -0.43 7.02 -7.72
CA GLU A 136 0.88 6.35 -7.68
C GLU A 136 0.80 4.98 -6.97
N ALA A 137 0.10 4.89 -5.85
CA ALA A 137 -0.15 3.63 -5.15
C ALA A 137 -0.86 2.60 -6.06
N SER A 138 -1.82 3.05 -6.87
CA SER A 138 -2.52 2.18 -7.82
C SER A 138 -1.55 1.66 -8.89
N PHE A 139 -0.65 2.49 -9.43
CA PHE A 139 0.37 2.03 -10.37
C PHE A 139 1.41 1.11 -9.75
N ALA A 140 1.84 1.38 -8.51
CA ALA A 140 2.74 0.48 -7.79
C ALA A 140 2.11 -0.92 -7.65
N LEU A 141 0.82 -0.99 -7.29
CA LEU A 141 0.11 -2.26 -7.20
C LEU A 141 -0.16 -2.88 -8.58
N ALA A 142 -0.40 -2.09 -9.62
CA ALA A 142 -0.48 -2.60 -11.01
C ALA A 142 0.83 -3.29 -11.43
N CYS A 143 1.97 -2.69 -11.09
CA CYS A 143 3.29 -3.27 -11.33
C CYS A 143 3.44 -4.62 -10.61
N LEU A 144 3.07 -4.70 -9.32
CA LEU A 144 3.10 -5.97 -8.57
C LEU A 144 2.18 -7.04 -9.21
N VAL A 145 0.96 -6.66 -9.60
CA VAL A 145 0.03 -7.57 -10.28
C VAL A 145 0.58 -8.03 -11.64
N GLY A 146 1.23 -7.14 -12.39
CA GLY A 146 1.89 -7.47 -13.66
C GLY A 146 3.04 -8.48 -13.48
N ILE A 147 3.86 -8.32 -12.43
CA ILE A 147 4.89 -9.31 -12.08
C ILE A 147 4.23 -10.67 -11.79
N LEU A 148 3.15 -10.70 -11.02
CA LEU A 148 2.42 -11.94 -10.73
C LEU A 148 1.83 -12.57 -12.00
N TYR A 149 1.29 -11.75 -12.90
CA TYR A 149 0.78 -12.19 -14.19
C TYR A 149 1.88 -12.89 -15.01
N LEU A 150 3.04 -12.25 -15.16
CA LEU A 150 4.16 -12.80 -15.93
C LEU A 150 4.69 -14.10 -15.33
N ILE A 151 4.80 -14.18 -14.00
CA ILE A 151 5.20 -15.42 -13.31
C ILE A 151 4.19 -16.54 -13.61
N GLN A 152 2.89 -16.27 -13.49
CA GLN A 152 1.86 -17.28 -13.73
C GLN A 152 1.80 -17.71 -15.20
N GLU A 153 1.90 -16.75 -16.12
CA GLU A 153 1.87 -16.99 -17.56
C GLU A 153 3.05 -17.86 -17.98
N HIS A 154 4.26 -17.52 -17.52
CA HIS A 154 5.46 -18.32 -17.76
C HIS A 154 5.26 -19.75 -17.23
N THR A 155 4.80 -19.89 -15.98
CA THR A 155 4.60 -21.19 -15.32
C THR A 155 3.63 -22.10 -16.09
N ILE A 156 2.55 -21.53 -16.64
CA ILE A 156 1.60 -22.24 -17.51
C ILE A 156 2.27 -22.65 -18.84
N LYS A 157 2.98 -21.73 -19.50
CA LYS A 157 3.64 -22.00 -20.80
C LYS A 157 4.66 -23.12 -20.71
N VAL A 158 5.48 -23.15 -19.66
CA VAL A 158 6.50 -24.19 -19.45
C VAL A 158 5.96 -25.45 -18.76
N LYS A 159 4.64 -25.51 -18.47
CA LYS A 159 3.95 -26.63 -17.82
C LYS A 159 4.55 -27.04 -16.46
N ILE A 160 5.17 -26.09 -15.74
CA ILE A 160 5.76 -26.33 -14.42
C ILE A 160 4.67 -26.22 -13.36
N HIS A 161 4.20 -27.33 -12.81
CA HIS A 161 3.17 -27.36 -11.77
C HIS A 161 3.73 -27.10 -10.36
N GLY A 162 4.67 -26.14 -10.27
CA GLY A 162 5.50 -25.87 -9.10
C GLY A 162 4.81 -25.03 -8.02
N PHE A 163 5.63 -24.43 -7.16
CA PHE A 163 5.19 -23.66 -6.00
C PHE A 163 4.21 -22.54 -6.34
N PHE A 164 4.52 -21.73 -7.36
CA PHE A 164 3.73 -20.56 -7.76
C PHE A 164 2.44 -20.92 -8.51
N TYR A 165 2.45 -21.97 -9.35
CA TYR A 165 1.29 -22.41 -10.14
C TYR A 165 0.04 -22.62 -9.28
N LYS A 166 0.20 -23.28 -8.13
CA LYS A 166 -0.90 -23.64 -7.22
C LYS A 166 -1.38 -22.48 -6.34
N ARG A 167 -0.61 -21.39 -6.25
CA ARG A 167 -0.82 -20.28 -5.31
C ARG A 167 -1.30 -19.00 -5.99
N LEU A 168 -0.91 -18.82 -7.24
CA LEU A 168 -1.35 -17.70 -8.05
C LEU A 168 -2.75 -18.00 -8.63
N PRO A 169 -3.62 -16.98 -8.72
CA PRO A 169 -4.95 -17.15 -9.30
C PRO A 169 -4.88 -17.22 -10.83
N SER A 170 -6.04 -17.21 -11.47
CA SER A 170 -6.14 -17.18 -12.93
C SER A 170 -5.50 -15.91 -13.52
N LEU A 171 -4.97 -16.04 -14.74
CA LEU A 171 -4.46 -14.90 -15.51
C LEU A 171 -5.51 -13.82 -15.71
N GLU A 172 -6.78 -14.21 -15.91
CA GLU A 172 -7.91 -13.29 -16.04
C GLU A 172 -8.11 -12.40 -14.79
N LEU A 173 -8.00 -12.98 -13.59
CA LEU A 173 -8.13 -12.19 -12.35
C LEU A 173 -6.96 -11.20 -12.20
N LEU A 174 -5.75 -11.64 -12.54
CA LEU A 174 -4.56 -10.78 -12.51
C LEU A 174 -4.69 -9.66 -13.54
N ASP A 175 -5.10 -9.95 -14.77
CA ASP A 175 -5.29 -8.96 -15.82
C ASP A 175 -6.39 -7.95 -15.47
N THR A 176 -7.56 -8.43 -15.02
CA THR A 176 -8.68 -7.56 -14.62
C THR A 176 -8.30 -6.64 -13.46
N THR A 177 -7.58 -7.19 -12.46
CA THR A 177 -7.11 -6.38 -11.32
C THR A 177 -6.07 -5.36 -11.77
N GLY A 178 -5.09 -5.77 -12.59
CA GLY A 178 -4.05 -4.89 -13.12
C GLY A 178 -4.62 -3.76 -13.97
N TYR A 179 -5.55 -4.08 -14.87
CA TYR A 179 -6.28 -3.10 -15.67
C TYR A 179 -7.05 -2.10 -14.79
N ALA A 180 -7.77 -2.58 -13.77
CA ALA A 180 -8.46 -1.71 -12.83
C ALA A 180 -7.50 -0.76 -12.10
N CYS A 181 -6.34 -1.25 -11.65
CA CYS A 181 -5.31 -0.41 -11.04
C CYS A 181 -4.77 0.65 -12.00
N ILE A 182 -4.54 0.30 -13.27
CA ILE A 182 -4.06 1.25 -14.29
C ILE A 182 -5.10 2.33 -14.56
N VAL A 183 -6.36 1.96 -14.79
CA VAL A 183 -7.45 2.92 -15.06
C VAL A 183 -7.67 3.84 -13.88
N VAL A 184 -7.74 3.29 -12.66
CA VAL A 184 -7.89 4.09 -11.43
C VAL A 184 -6.67 4.99 -11.22
N GLY A 185 -5.46 4.45 -11.36
CA GLY A 185 -4.21 5.20 -11.21
C GLY A 185 -4.13 6.38 -12.17
N PHE A 186 -4.40 6.12 -13.46
CA PHE A 186 -4.39 7.15 -14.50
C PHE A 186 -5.46 8.23 -14.26
N THR A 187 -6.68 7.81 -13.88
CA THR A 187 -7.78 8.74 -13.59
C THR A 187 -7.42 9.64 -12.40
N LEU A 188 -6.92 9.05 -11.32
CA LEU A 188 -6.52 9.80 -10.14
C LEU A 188 -5.35 10.73 -10.44
N LEU A 189 -4.29 10.28 -11.13
CA LEU A 189 -3.19 11.18 -11.50
C LEU A 189 -3.66 12.33 -12.40
N THR A 190 -4.55 12.06 -13.35
CA THR A 190 -5.10 13.10 -14.24
C THR A 190 -5.88 14.14 -13.45
N ILE A 191 -6.74 13.72 -12.52
CA ILE A 191 -7.49 14.63 -11.64
C ILE A 191 -6.54 15.38 -10.72
N GLY A 192 -5.50 14.72 -10.21
CA GLY A 192 -4.50 15.33 -9.35
C GLY A 192 -3.70 16.41 -10.07
N LEU A 193 -3.30 16.19 -11.32
CA LEU A 193 -2.43 17.12 -12.06
C LEU A 193 -3.10 18.44 -12.48
N VAL A 194 -4.44 18.49 -12.51
CA VAL A 194 -5.23 19.68 -12.88
C VAL A 194 -5.60 20.48 -11.65
#